data_AF-A0A0Q0GA80-F1
#
_entry.id   AF-A0A0Q0GA80-F1
#
_cell.length_a   1.000
_cell.length_b   1.000
_cell.length_c   1.000
_cell.angle_alpha   90.00
_cell.angle_beta   90.00
_cell.angle_gamma   90.00
#
_symmetry.space_group_name_H-M   'P 1'
#
loop_
_entity.id
_entity.type
_entity.pdbx_description
1 polymer ?
#
loop_
_entity_poly.entity_id
_entity_poly.type
_entity_poly.pdbx_seq_one_letter_code
_entity_poly.pdbx_strand_id
1 'polypeptide(L)'
;MKLLIVLLCWILAGCEVLQSNYEPYQPTEFPVLNAVGYAPIDQQPAELKSEQILMAMEASKILAYRELAEQVYGLQLNSNTSVQGASLNSIATKIKVSGVIKGAKVIKTYPVDGFYVTELELDFKLVRDLYMQSENPVHSNTLIVEPVKNF
;
A
#
# COMPACT_ATOMS: atom_id res chain seq x y z
N MET A 1 -11.05 -51.59 42.67
CA MET A 1 -11.88 -50.39 42.37
C MET A 1 -11.16 -49.08 42.72
N LYS A 2 -10.62 -48.90 43.93
CA LYS A 2 -9.87 -47.68 44.31
C LYS A 2 -8.64 -47.38 43.42
N LEU A 3 -7.89 -48.42 43.02
CA LEU A 3 -6.72 -48.28 42.15
C LEU A 3 -7.05 -47.80 40.72
N LEU A 4 -8.23 -48.15 40.21
CA LEU A 4 -8.67 -47.78 38.86
C LEU A 4 -9.11 -46.31 38.76
N ILE A 5 -9.59 -45.75 39.88
CA ILE A 5 -9.98 -44.34 39.99
C ILE A 5 -8.74 -43.43 40.02
N VAL A 6 -7.66 -43.86 40.67
CA VAL A 6 -6.41 -43.08 40.74
C VAL A 6 -5.71 -43.01 39.37
N LEU A 7 -5.71 -44.11 38.61
CA LEU A 7 -5.16 -44.15 37.27
C LEU A 7 -5.93 -43.25 36.29
N LEU A 8 -7.26 -43.17 36.42
CA LEU A 8 -8.10 -42.32 35.59
C LEU A 8 -7.85 -40.82 35.83
N CYS A 9 -7.63 -40.40 37.08
CA CYS A 9 -7.30 -39.00 37.40
C CYS A 9 -5.94 -38.56 36.84
N TRP A 10 -4.98 -39.47 36.67
CA TRP A 10 -3.68 -39.15 36.06
C TRP A 10 -3.77 -38.85 34.56
N ILE A 11 -4.73 -39.48 33.86
CA ILE A 11 -4.90 -39.28 32.42
C ILE A 11 -5.64 -37.96 32.13
N LEU A 12 -6.45 -37.47 33.08
CA LEU A 12 -7.20 -36.21 32.98
C LEU A 12 -6.37 -34.95 33.30
N ALA A 13 -5.21 -35.08 33.94
CA ALA A 13 -4.34 -33.94 34.30
C ALA A 13 -3.38 -33.51 33.18
N GLY A 14 -3.42 -34.15 32.00
CA GLY A 14 -2.46 -33.95 30.91
C GLY A 14 -2.84 -32.90 29.85
N CYS A 15 -3.90 -32.12 30.04
CA CYS A 15 -4.42 -31.22 29.00
C CYS A 15 -4.30 -29.75 29.41
N GLU A 16 -3.08 -29.23 29.56
CA GLU A 16 -2.83 -27.79 29.53
C GLU A 16 -1.34 -27.53 29.34
N VAL A 17 -0.91 -27.33 28.09
CA VAL A 17 0.16 -26.41 27.68
C VAL A 17 0.35 -26.50 26.17
N LEU A 18 -0.52 -25.79 25.45
CA LEU A 18 -0.18 -25.21 24.15
C LEU A 18 -0.44 -23.70 24.25
N GLN A 19 0.22 -23.06 25.21
CA GLN A 19 0.45 -21.63 25.14
C GLN A 19 1.53 -21.42 24.07
N SER A 20 1.08 -21.28 22.83
CA SER A 20 1.91 -20.71 21.77
C SER A 20 2.35 -19.33 22.25
N ASN A 21 3.62 -19.20 22.62
CA ASN A 21 4.23 -17.89 22.88
C ASN A 21 4.28 -17.16 21.54
N TYR A 22 3.22 -16.40 21.24
CA TYR A 22 3.17 -15.49 20.11
C TYR A 22 4.05 -14.29 20.47
N GLU A 23 5.34 -14.39 20.18
CA GLU A 23 6.24 -13.24 20.17
C GLU A 23 5.85 -12.37 18.98
N PRO A 24 5.35 -11.13 19.20
CA PRO A 24 5.04 -10.25 18.08
C PRO A 24 6.34 -9.93 17.34
N TYR A 25 6.36 -10.19 16.03
CA TYR A 25 7.49 -9.83 15.18
C TYR A 25 7.74 -8.32 15.25
N GLN A 26 8.86 -7.93 15.88
CA GLN A 26 9.32 -6.54 15.97
C GLN A 26 10.49 -6.37 15.00
N PRO A 27 10.27 -5.83 13.78
CA PRO A 27 11.36 -5.60 12.86
C PRO A 27 12.31 -4.54 13.43
N THR A 28 13.61 -4.87 13.46
CA THR A 28 14.68 -3.95 13.85
C THR A 28 15.00 -2.93 12.76
N GLU A 29 14.69 -3.25 11.50
CA GLU A 29 14.91 -2.41 10.33
C GLU A 29 13.65 -2.29 9.49
N PHE A 30 13.39 -1.10 8.96
CA PHE A 30 12.25 -0.80 8.09
C PHE A 30 12.74 -0.59 6.67
N PRO A 31 12.23 -1.34 5.69
CA PRO A 31 12.59 -1.11 4.30
C PRO A 31 12.02 0.22 3.80
N VAL A 32 12.71 0.81 2.84
CA VAL A 32 12.20 1.94 2.04
C VAL A 32 11.90 1.42 0.65
N LEU A 33 10.66 1.57 0.19
CA LEU A 33 10.25 1.21 -1.16
C LEU A 33 10.26 2.44 -2.06
N ASN A 34 10.58 2.21 -3.34
CA ASN A 34 10.55 3.22 -4.38
C ASN A 34 9.70 2.72 -5.53
N ALA A 35 8.96 3.62 -6.18
CA ALA A 35 8.13 3.30 -7.33
C ALA A 35 8.17 4.43 -8.36
N VAL A 36 8.07 4.10 -9.64
CA VAL A 36 8.21 5.04 -10.75
C VAL A 36 7.11 4.88 -11.79
N GLY A 37 6.32 5.92 -11.99
CA GLY A 37 5.29 5.95 -13.01
C GLY A 37 5.71 6.76 -14.23
N TYR A 38 5.51 6.19 -15.42
CA TYR A 38 5.80 6.82 -16.71
C TYR A 38 4.50 7.01 -17.50
N ALA A 39 4.24 8.22 -17.97
CA ALA A 39 3.08 8.50 -18.82
C ALA A 39 3.48 9.30 -20.06
N PRO A 40 3.22 8.78 -21.27
CA PRO A 40 3.53 9.50 -22.51
C PRO A 40 2.63 10.72 -22.67
N ILE A 41 3.21 11.86 -23.01
CA ILE A 41 2.48 13.13 -23.15
C ILE A 41 1.56 13.10 -24.37
N ASP A 42 2.07 12.64 -25.51
CA ASP A 42 1.34 12.72 -26.79
C ASP A 42 0.17 11.74 -26.90
N GLN A 43 0.09 10.75 -25.99
CA GLN A 43 -1.02 9.78 -25.96
C GLN A 43 -2.13 10.19 -24.99
N GLN A 44 -1.98 11.32 -24.28
CA GLN A 44 -3.04 11.80 -23.38
C GLN A 44 -4.21 12.39 -24.18
N PRO A 45 -5.46 12.12 -23.76
CA PRO A 45 -6.66 12.53 -24.48
C PRO A 45 -7.00 14.01 -24.23
N ALA A 46 -6.19 14.94 -24.75
CA ALA A 46 -6.47 16.37 -24.78
C ALA A 46 -6.17 16.97 -26.15
N GLU A 47 -6.88 18.07 -26.46
CA GLU A 47 -6.62 18.87 -27.66
C GLU A 47 -5.44 19.83 -27.45
N LEU A 48 -5.32 20.43 -26.26
CA LEU A 48 -4.26 21.37 -25.94
C LEU A 48 -3.05 20.66 -25.35
N LYS A 49 -1.84 21.00 -25.83
CA LYS A 49 -0.58 20.42 -25.34
C LYS A 49 -0.37 20.63 -23.84
N SER A 50 -0.79 21.77 -23.29
CA SER A 50 -0.72 22.05 -21.86
C SER A 50 -1.61 21.10 -21.04
N GLU A 51 -2.80 20.76 -21.55
CA GLU A 51 -3.71 19.82 -20.91
C GLU A 51 -3.19 18.38 -21.03
N GLN A 52 -2.59 18.01 -22.17
CA GLN A 52 -1.89 16.73 -22.32
C GLN A 52 -0.75 16.59 -21.31
N ILE A 53 0.03 17.66 -21.08
CA ILE A 53 1.09 17.68 -20.07
C ILE A 53 0.51 17.48 -18.67
N LEU A 54 -0.56 18.18 -18.31
CA LEU A 54 -1.22 18.03 -17.01
C LEU A 54 -1.73 16.60 -16.82
N MET A 55 -2.42 16.04 -17.82
CA MET A 55 -2.89 14.65 -17.76
C MET A 55 -1.75 13.64 -17.70
N ALA A 56 -0.64 13.87 -18.41
CA ALA A 56 0.53 12.99 -18.34
C ALA A 56 1.15 13.03 -16.94
N MET A 57 1.21 14.22 -16.33
CA MET A 57 1.67 14.36 -14.96
C MET A 57 0.78 13.54 -13.99
N GLU A 58 -0.55 13.69 -14.09
CA GLU A 58 -1.50 12.95 -13.26
C GLU A 58 -1.43 11.43 -13.51
N ALA A 59 -1.40 11.01 -14.77
CA ALA A 59 -1.28 9.61 -15.16
C ALA A 59 0.02 8.99 -14.66
N SER A 60 1.15 9.71 -14.76
CA SER A 60 2.45 9.25 -14.24
C SER A 60 2.38 9.03 -12.73
N LYS A 61 1.70 9.92 -12.00
CA LYS A 61 1.50 9.77 -10.55
C LYS A 61 0.65 8.55 -10.22
N ILE A 62 -0.45 8.33 -10.93
CA ILE A 62 -1.31 7.15 -10.74
C ILE A 62 -0.53 5.86 -10.99
N LEU A 63 0.28 5.81 -12.05
CA LEU A 63 1.10 4.65 -12.38
C LEU A 63 2.18 4.38 -11.33
N ALA A 64 2.77 5.42 -10.75
CA ALA A 64 3.74 5.27 -9.66
C ALA A 64 3.08 4.70 -8.40
N TYR A 65 1.88 5.19 -8.04
CA TYR A 65 1.12 4.63 -6.92
C TYR A 65 0.69 3.19 -7.16
N ARG A 66 0.38 2.85 -8.41
CA ARG A 66 0.07 1.48 -8.82
C ARG A 66 1.27 0.56 -8.59
N GLU A 67 2.45 0.92 -9.10
CA GLU A 67 3.66 0.13 -8.88
C GLU A 67 3.98 0.00 -7.38
N LEU A 68 3.84 1.08 -6.61
CA LEU A 68 4.02 1.01 -5.16
C LEU A 68 3.03 0.04 -4.50
N ALA A 69 1.77 0.04 -4.93
CA ALA A 69 0.76 -0.89 -4.44
C ALA A 69 1.10 -2.35 -4.79
N GLU A 70 1.61 -2.60 -5.99
CA GLU A 70 2.08 -3.93 -6.41
C GLU A 70 3.20 -4.42 -5.49
N GLN A 71 4.18 -3.57 -5.18
CA GLN A 71 5.27 -3.90 -4.25
C GLN A 71 4.77 -4.13 -2.81
N VAL A 72 3.87 -3.28 -2.31
CA VAL A 72 3.37 -3.35 -0.92
C VAL A 72 2.46 -4.56 -0.70
N TYR A 73 1.56 -4.84 -1.63
CA TYR A 73 0.57 -5.90 -1.48
C TYR A 73 0.99 -7.23 -2.13
N GLY A 74 2.13 -7.27 -2.83
CA GLY A 74 2.61 -8.47 -3.52
C GLY A 74 1.72 -8.90 -4.70
N LEU A 75 1.05 -7.94 -5.33
CA LEU A 75 0.10 -8.18 -6.43
C LEU A 75 0.78 -7.85 -7.76
N GLN A 76 0.60 -8.69 -8.78
CA GLN A 76 1.03 -8.37 -10.15
C GLN A 76 -0.18 -7.93 -10.98
N LEU A 77 -0.19 -6.68 -11.46
CA LEU A 77 -1.24 -6.21 -12.37
C LEU A 77 -0.81 -6.46 -13.82
N ASN A 78 -1.23 -7.61 -14.36
CA ASN A 78 -0.98 -7.94 -15.76
C ASN A 78 -1.84 -7.05 -16.68
N SER A 79 -1.23 -6.11 -17.40
CA SER A 79 -1.84 -5.41 -18.54
C SER A 79 -1.84 -6.33 -19.76
N ASN A 80 -2.74 -7.30 -19.82
CA ASN A 80 -2.92 -8.12 -21.03
C ASN A 80 -3.74 -7.36 -22.08
N THR A 81 -3.06 -6.67 -22.99
CA THR A 81 -3.60 -6.38 -24.33
C THR A 81 -3.58 -7.67 -25.16
N SER A 82 -4.76 -8.14 -25.56
CA SER A 82 -4.99 -9.37 -26.32
C SER A 82 -4.13 -9.45 -27.58
N VAL A 83 -3.20 -10.41 -27.65
CA VAL A 83 -2.71 -10.96 -28.91
C VAL A 83 -3.43 -12.30 -29.07
N GLN A 84 -4.25 -12.38 -30.11
CA GLN A 84 -5.11 -13.51 -30.47
C GLN A 84 -4.43 -14.86 -30.22
N GLY A 85 -5.04 -15.71 -29.39
CA GLY A 85 -4.80 -17.17 -29.46
C GLY A 85 -4.35 -17.91 -28.21
N ALA A 86 -4.45 -17.37 -26.99
CA ALA A 86 -4.17 -18.16 -25.79
C ALA A 86 -5.42 -18.23 -24.88
N SER A 87 -6.04 -19.41 -24.83
CA SER A 87 -7.08 -19.79 -23.87
C SER A 87 -6.48 -19.84 -22.46
N LEU A 88 -6.39 -18.70 -21.78
CA LEU A 88 -6.25 -18.61 -20.33
C LEU A 88 -7.38 -17.71 -19.81
N ASN A 89 -8.54 -18.34 -19.67
CA ASN A 89 -9.68 -17.80 -18.97
C ASN A 89 -9.32 -17.58 -17.49
N SER A 90 -9.71 -16.42 -16.97
CA SER A 90 -9.51 -15.94 -15.59
C SER A 90 -8.03 -15.72 -15.26
N ILE A 91 -7.54 -14.51 -15.15
CA ILE A 91 -7.72 -13.68 -13.96
C ILE A 91 -7.70 -12.21 -14.45
N ALA A 92 -8.87 -11.67 -14.79
CA ALA A 92 -9.07 -10.23 -14.85
C ALA A 92 -9.43 -9.77 -13.43
N THR A 93 -8.47 -9.76 -12.50
CA THR A 93 -8.73 -9.19 -11.18
C THR A 93 -8.75 -7.68 -11.32
N LYS A 94 -9.96 -7.13 -11.44
CA LYS A 94 -10.21 -5.70 -11.22
C LYS A 94 -10.01 -5.42 -9.72
N ILE A 95 -8.76 -5.34 -9.27
CA ILE A 95 -8.44 -4.89 -7.91
C ILE A 95 -8.67 -3.39 -7.87
N LYS A 96 -9.85 -2.99 -7.40
CA LYS A 96 -10.11 -1.60 -7.04
C LYS A 96 -9.29 -1.32 -5.78
N VAL A 97 -8.03 -0.93 -5.94
CA VAL A 97 -7.19 -0.43 -4.83
C VAL A 97 -7.77 0.92 -4.43
N SER A 98 -8.80 0.90 -3.58
CA SER A 98 -9.36 2.10 -2.95
C SER A 98 -8.48 2.61 -1.80
N GLY A 99 -7.31 2.00 -1.59
CA GLY A 99 -6.40 2.32 -0.52
C GLY A 99 -5.46 3.47 -0.92
N VAL A 100 -5.50 4.56 -0.16
CA VAL A 100 -4.38 5.51 -0.11
C VAL A 100 -3.26 4.82 0.66
N ILE A 101 -2.10 4.60 0.02
CA ILE A 101 -0.90 4.11 0.71
C ILE A 101 -0.41 5.24 1.63
N LYS A 102 -0.77 5.14 2.91
CA LYS A 102 -0.38 6.13 3.93
C LYS A 102 1.14 6.17 4.02
N GLY A 103 1.72 7.37 4.11
CA GLY A 103 3.16 7.57 4.20
C GLY A 103 3.90 7.58 2.85
N ALA A 104 3.22 7.28 1.73
CA ALA A 104 3.84 7.41 0.40
C ALA A 104 4.03 8.88 0.04
N LYS A 105 5.25 9.24 -0.38
CA LYS A 105 5.66 10.61 -0.72
C LYS A 105 6.10 10.70 -2.17
N VAL A 106 5.63 11.73 -2.88
CA VAL A 106 6.18 12.11 -4.19
C VAL A 106 7.54 12.77 -3.97
N ILE A 107 8.60 12.17 -4.49
CA ILE A 107 9.96 12.71 -4.42
C ILE A 107 10.21 13.68 -5.55
N LYS A 108 9.80 13.32 -6.77
CA LYS A 108 9.96 14.15 -7.97
C LYS A 108 8.94 13.81 -9.04
N THR A 109 8.58 14.83 -9.81
CA THR A 109 7.79 14.70 -11.03
C THR A 109 8.40 15.59 -12.11
N TYR A 110 8.79 15.01 -13.24
CA TYR A 110 9.54 15.73 -14.26
C TYR A 110 9.38 15.08 -15.65
N PRO A 111 9.50 15.85 -16.74
CA PRO A 111 9.43 15.30 -18.09
C PRO A 111 10.77 14.67 -18.51
N VAL A 112 10.71 13.55 -19.23
CA VAL A 112 11.85 12.84 -19.83
C VAL A 112 11.39 12.20 -21.15
N ASP A 113 12.07 12.48 -22.25
CA ASP A 113 11.88 11.79 -23.56
C ASP A 113 10.42 11.66 -24.04
N GLY A 114 9.62 12.71 -23.84
CA GLY A 114 8.20 12.72 -24.25
C GLY A 114 7.25 12.05 -23.24
N PHE A 115 7.76 11.63 -22.09
CA PHE A 115 7.01 11.13 -20.95
C PHE A 115 7.05 12.11 -19.78
N TYR A 116 6.04 12.06 -18.92
CA TYR A 116 6.18 12.49 -17.54
C TYR A 116 6.54 11.31 -16.65
N VAL A 117 7.51 11.53 -15.78
CA VAL A 117 8.00 10.56 -14.80
C VAL A 117 7.65 11.06 -13.42
N THR A 118 7.05 10.22 -12.59
CA THR A 118 6.82 10.49 -11.17
C THR A 118 7.46 9.41 -10.32
N GLU A 119 8.25 9.81 -9.34
CA GLU A 119 8.90 8.91 -8.39
C GLU A 119 8.29 9.05 -7.01
N LEU A 120 7.94 7.92 -6.41
CA LEU A 120 7.41 7.80 -5.07
C LEU A 120 8.40 7.06 -4.17
N GLU A 121 8.37 7.42 -2.90
CA GLU A 121 9.06 6.73 -1.82
C GLU A 121 8.07 6.36 -0.71
N LEU A 122 8.26 5.20 -0.08
CA LEU A 122 7.52 4.77 1.10
C LEU A 122 8.49 4.26 2.16
N ASP A 123 8.62 5.02 3.25
CA ASP A 123 9.34 4.60 4.45
C ASP A 123 8.40 3.83 5.38
N PHE A 124 8.62 2.52 5.55
CA PHE A 124 7.80 1.70 6.43
C PHE A 124 7.91 2.07 7.91
N LYS A 125 8.98 2.75 8.33
CA LYS A 125 9.09 3.31 9.67
C LYS A 125 8.01 4.37 9.87
N LEU A 126 7.88 5.29 8.91
CA LEU A 126 6.84 6.31 8.92
C LEU A 126 5.43 5.69 8.88
N VAL A 127 5.24 4.63 8.08
CA VAL A 127 3.94 3.92 8.02
C VAL A 127 3.56 3.39 9.41
N ARG A 128 4.48 2.71 10.09
CA ARG A 128 4.26 2.20 11.46
C ARG A 128 3.94 3.34 12.42
N ASP A 129 4.72 4.42 12.39
CA ASP A 129 4.55 5.54 13.31
C ASP A 129 3.17 6.22 13.10
N LEU A 130 2.72 6.37 11.84
CA LEU A 130 1.37 6.84 11.49
C LEU A 130 0.27 5.90 11.97
N TYR A 131 0.49 4.58 11.90
CA TYR A 131 -0.45 3.58 12.39
C TYR A 131 -0.61 3.69 13.92
N MET A 132 0.49 3.73 14.66
CA MET A 132 0.51 3.86 16.12
C MET A 132 -0.16 5.16 16.61
N GLN A 133 0.01 6.26 15.87
CA GLN A 133 -0.67 7.53 16.17
C GLN A 133 -2.18 7.46 15.92
N SER A 134 -2.63 6.72 14.90
CA SER A 134 -4.06 6.60 14.60
C SER A 134 -4.81 5.78 15.66
N GLU A 135 -4.14 4.84 16.33
CA GLU A 135 -4.71 4.06 17.43
C GLU A 135 -4.73 4.83 18.76
N ASN A 136 -3.85 5.83 18.92
CA ASN A 136 -3.82 6.75 20.07
C ASN A 136 -4.00 8.20 19.59
N PRO A 137 -5.19 8.59 19.11
CA PRO A 137 -5.41 9.93 18.58
C PRO A 137 -5.10 10.96 19.66
N VAL A 138 -4.05 11.76 19.43
CA VAL A 138 -3.68 12.89 20.30
C VAL A 138 -4.93 13.76 20.43
N HIS A 139 -5.44 13.83 21.65
CA HIS A 139 -6.68 14.52 21.98
C HIS A 139 -6.59 16.00 21.55
N SER A 140 -7.39 16.37 20.55
CA SER A 140 -7.76 17.73 20.15
C SER A 140 -6.65 18.80 20.14
N ASN A 141 -5.95 18.93 19.01
CA ASN A 141 -5.49 20.25 18.59
C ASN A 141 -6.55 20.83 17.64
N THR A 142 -7.51 21.57 18.20
CA THR A 142 -8.41 22.43 17.42
C THR A 142 -7.53 23.35 16.58
N LEU A 143 -7.51 23.13 15.26
CA LEU A 143 -6.94 24.08 14.33
C LEU A 143 -7.89 25.28 14.28
N ILE A 144 -7.59 26.30 15.08
CA ILE A 144 -8.16 27.63 14.89
C ILE A 144 -7.58 28.14 13.58
N VAL A 145 -8.31 27.96 12.48
CA VAL A 145 -7.99 28.61 11.22
C VAL A 145 -8.34 30.09 11.41
N GLU A 146 -7.32 30.91 11.66
CA GLU A 146 -7.54 32.36 11.69
C GLU A 146 -7.96 32.81 10.27
N PRO A 147 -9.05 33.57 10.14
CA PRO A 147 -9.48 34.07 8.85
C PRO A 147 -8.39 34.98 8.28
N VAL A 148 -8.04 34.76 7.01
CA VAL A 148 -7.13 35.63 6.26
C VAL A 148 -7.72 37.03 6.25
N LYS A 149 -7.18 37.90 7.09
CA LYS A 149 -7.38 39.35 6.95
C LYS A 149 -6.56 39.73 5.74
N ASN A 150 -7.23 39.88 4.59
CA ASN A 150 -6.90 40.74 3.44
C ASN A 150 -7.82 40.37 2.26
N PHE A 151 -9.02 40.96 2.26
CA PHE A 151 -9.77 41.34 1.05
C PHE A 151 -10.26 42.77 1.26
#